data_AF-A0A1W9LX37-F1
#
_entry.id   AF-A0A1W9LX37-F1
#
_cell.length_a   1.000
_cell.length_b   1.000
_cell.length_c   1.000
_cell.angle_alpha   90.00
_cell.angle_beta   90.00
_cell.angle_gamma   90.00
#
_symmetry.space_group_name_H-M   'P 1'
#
loop_
_entity.id
_entity.type
_entity.pdbx_description
1 polymer ?
#
loop_
_entity_poly.entity_id
_entity_poly.type
_entity_poly.pdbx_seq_one_letter_code
_entity_poly.pdbx_strand_id
1 'polypeptide(L)'
;ISLVVKPLATTGNYGIEDMPPAGWSVANISSSGIYDSLKNKVKFGPFFDNAERTLTYDVTPPVSETSDKSFNGTASSDGANIPIGGNYVSSRCLNHPADLTPMDFSLSISELTAYGAAWKSGANWTVPPNPIPVEYVSRAGALWKGGETYKFDSTAGGAPLCWVNTYMAARSLRSQESSATRQLTSTADNTFTVSISVSPAETVPMYVVEDQLPAGWDVFNVSDNGQFDAKSHKVRFGLFMDNQPRTLSYQVKSLSGATDAPVFSGIASFNGVNVRINSLRGGPLNFVPGDIDGKIGITLSDAILALQVLAGMMPEIVVTGGDVNKDSKIGLEEAIYILQKIAGLRQ
;
A
#
# COMPACT_ATOMS: atom_id res chain seq x y z
N ILE A 1 11.84 15.48 -20.35
CA ILE A 1 12.52 14.94 -21.55
C ILE A 1 13.45 16.01 -22.12
N SER A 2 14.64 15.63 -22.60
CA SER A 2 15.62 16.53 -23.22
C SER A 2 16.19 15.88 -24.48
N LEU A 3 16.02 16.55 -25.62
CA LEU A 3 16.45 16.11 -26.94
C LEU A 3 17.54 17.05 -27.45
N VAL A 4 18.73 16.51 -27.70
CA VAL A 4 19.86 17.28 -28.24
C VAL A 4 19.92 17.04 -29.75
N VAL A 5 19.80 18.12 -30.52
CA VAL A 5 19.81 18.07 -31.98
C VAL A 5 21.05 18.78 -32.50
N LYS A 6 21.83 18.07 -33.30
CA LYS A 6 23.06 18.56 -33.94
C LYS A 6 23.00 18.30 -35.45
N PRO A 7 22.28 19.15 -36.21
CA PRO A 7 22.19 18.99 -37.65
C PRO A 7 23.56 19.23 -38.31
N LEU A 8 23.77 18.69 -39.51
CA LEU A 8 25.00 18.93 -40.26
C LEU A 8 25.06 20.39 -40.71
N ALA A 9 26.27 20.91 -40.91
CA ALA A 9 26.44 22.27 -41.43
C ALA A 9 25.76 22.50 -42.79
N THR A 10 25.52 21.44 -43.56
CA THR A 10 24.82 21.49 -44.85
C THR A 10 23.30 21.43 -44.75
N THR A 11 22.74 21.23 -43.55
CA THR A 11 21.29 21.10 -43.37
C THR A 11 20.59 22.43 -43.65
N GLY A 12 19.57 22.44 -44.51
CA GLY A 12 18.80 23.64 -44.83
C GLY A 12 17.64 23.88 -43.86
N ASN A 13 16.97 22.82 -43.43
CA ASN A 13 15.95 22.85 -42.39
C ASN A 13 15.81 21.50 -41.69
N TYR A 14 15.30 21.51 -40.47
CA TYR A 14 15.04 20.29 -39.72
C TYR A 14 13.82 20.40 -38.80
N GLY A 15 13.28 19.26 -38.38
CA GLY A 15 12.16 19.16 -37.45
C GLY A 15 12.23 17.88 -36.62
N ILE A 16 11.62 17.91 -35.44
CA ILE A 16 11.59 16.77 -34.51
C ILE A 16 10.15 16.46 -34.14
N GLU A 17 9.76 15.20 -34.23
CA GLU A 17 8.53 14.68 -33.65
C GLU A 17 8.90 13.61 -32.62
N ASP A 18 8.49 13.77 -31.37
CA ASP A 18 8.66 12.74 -30.35
C ASP A 18 7.30 12.23 -29.87
N MET A 19 7.20 10.94 -29.56
CA MET A 19 5.94 10.30 -29.16
C MET A 19 6.10 9.77 -27.74
N PRO A 20 5.56 10.46 -26.71
CA PRO A 20 5.51 9.94 -25.36
C PRO A 20 4.60 8.70 -25.27
N PRO A 21 4.71 7.90 -24.21
CA PRO A 21 3.83 6.76 -24.00
C PRO A 21 2.35 7.19 -23.93
N ALA A 22 1.47 6.34 -24.44
CA ALA A 22 0.04 6.64 -24.46
C ALA A 22 -0.51 6.87 -23.03
N GLY A 23 -1.33 7.91 -22.87
CA GLY A 23 -1.94 8.28 -21.58
C GLY A 23 -1.09 9.19 -20.70
N TRP A 24 0.17 9.45 -21.05
CA TRP A 24 1.00 10.41 -20.32
C TRP A 24 0.61 11.84 -20.72
N SER A 25 0.52 12.75 -19.75
CA SER A 25 0.29 14.16 -20.05
C SER A 25 1.60 14.87 -20.39
N VAL A 26 1.54 15.90 -21.22
CA VAL A 26 2.70 16.68 -21.68
C VAL A 26 2.55 18.14 -21.25
N ALA A 27 3.63 18.75 -20.75
CA ALA A 27 3.67 20.14 -20.34
C ALA A 27 5.03 20.81 -20.63
N ASN A 28 5.14 22.12 -20.36
CA ASN A 28 6.39 22.88 -20.35
C ASN A 28 7.29 22.68 -21.58
N ILE A 29 6.69 22.78 -22.78
CA ILE A 29 7.37 22.54 -24.05
C ILE A 29 8.20 23.77 -24.43
N SER A 30 9.51 23.58 -24.61
CA SER A 30 10.45 24.63 -25.00
C SER A 30 10.37 24.99 -26.49
N SER A 31 11.11 26.02 -26.90
CA SER A 31 11.37 26.34 -28.33
C SER A 31 10.11 26.47 -29.19
N SER A 32 9.01 26.93 -28.58
CA SER A 32 7.67 27.02 -29.21
C SER A 32 7.14 25.70 -29.77
N GLY A 33 7.58 24.57 -29.22
CA GLY A 33 7.04 23.25 -29.57
C GLY A 33 5.59 23.10 -29.15
N ILE A 34 4.87 22.21 -29.83
CA ILE A 34 3.44 21.98 -29.63
C ILE A 34 3.19 20.50 -29.39
N TYR A 35 2.30 20.18 -28.45
CA TYR A 35 1.78 18.83 -28.26
C TYR A 35 0.48 18.63 -29.05
N ASP A 36 0.50 17.69 -29.98
CA ASP A 36 -0.67 17.20 -30.74
C ASP A 36 -1.25 16.01 -29.97
N SER A 37 -2.26 16.28 -29.13
CA SER A 37 -2.89 15.26 -28.27
C SER A 37 -3.66 14.20 -29.05
N LEU A 38 -4.12 14.51 -30.27
CA LEU A 38 -4.84 13.55 -31.13
C LEU A 38 -3.89 12.51 -31.72
N LYS A 39 -2.66 12.91 -32.06
CA LYS A 39 -1.64 12.01 -32.58
C LYS A 39 -0.62 11.55 -31.53
N ASN A 40 -0.76 12.05 -30.30
CA ASN A 40 0.16 11.83 -29.19
C ASN A 40 1.62 12.18 -29.55
N LYS A 41 1.85 13.35 -30.17
CA LYS A 41 3.19 13.77 -30.61
C LYS A 41 3.55 15.15 -30.09
N VAL A 42 4.76 15.29 -29.55
CA VAL A 42 5.41 16.57 -29.28
C VAL A 42 6.20 16.96 -30.52
N LYS A 43 5.94 18.14 -31.09
CA LYS A 43 6.54 18.60 -32.34
C LYS A 43 7.35 19.87 -32.13
N PHE A 44 8.58 19.88 -32.63
CA PHE A 44 9.46 21.04 -32.65
C PHE A 44 9.85 21.39 -34.09
N GLY A 45 9.77 22.67 -34.43
CA GLY A 45 10.04 23.16 -35.77
C GLY A 45 8.82 23.11 -36.72
N PRO A 46 9.03 23.17 -38.05
CA PRO A 46 10.32 23.14 -38.72
C PRO A 46 11.19 24.37 -38.39
N PHE A 47 12.48 24.14 -38.19
CA PHE A 47 13.50 25.17 -38.04
C PHE A 47 14.19 25.36 -39.38
N PHE A 48 14.21 26.59 -39.91
CA PHE A 48 14.80 26.93 -41.21
C PHE A 48 16.25 27.41 -41.06
N ASP A 49 17.04 26.62 -40.34
CA ASP A 49 18.47 26.81 -40.13
C ASP A 49 19.13 25.46 -39.74
N ASN A 50 20.42 25.51 -39.44
CA ASN A 50 21.24 24.38 -38.97
C ASN A 50 21.79 24.60 -37.56
N ALA A 51 21.14 25.42 -36.74
CA ALA A 51 21.63 25.68 -35.38
C ALA A 51 21.44 24.42 -34.49
N GLU A 52 22.46 24.07 -33.72
CA GLU A 52 22.31 23.06 -32.66
C GLU A 52 21.31 23.56 -31.61
N ARG A 53 20.44 22.66 -31.14
CA ARG A 53 19.43 22.98 -30.12
C ARG A 53 19.28 21.87 -29.09
N THR A 54 18.96 22.29 -27.87
CA THR A 54 18.43 21.41 -26.83
C THR A 54 16.96 21.71 -26.66
N LEU A 55 16.11 20.70 -26.93
CA LEU A 55 14.66 20.81 -26.89
C LEU A 55 14.15 20.02 -25.69
N THR A 56 13.39 20.67 -24.82
CA THR A 56 12.81 20.06 -23.63
C THR A 56 11.28 20.10 -23.62
N TYR A 57 10.70 19.13 -22.93
CA TYR A 57 9.30 19.08 -22.52
C TYR A 57 9.15 18.17 -21.30
N ASP A 58 8.10 18.39 -20.51
CA ASP A 58 7.78 17.57 -19.35
C ASP A 58 6.70 16.55 -19.68
N VAL A 59 6.76 15.41 -18.99
CA VAL A 59 5.73 14.37 -19.07
C VAL A 59 5.31 13.92 -17.66
N THR A 60 4.02 13.65 -17.50
CA THR A 60 3.48 13.07 -16.26
C THR A 60 2.81 11.74 -16.57
N PRO A 61 3.35 10.61 -16.07
CA PRO A 61 2.71 9.30 -16.20
C PRO A 61 1.36 9.23 -15.46
N PRO A 62 0.41 8.40 -15.92
CA PRO A 62 -0.74 8.00 -15.10
C PRO A 62 -0.28 7.36 -13.78
N VAL A 63 -1.03 7.58 -12.70
CA VAL A 63 -0.75 6.98 -11.38
C VAL A 63 -0.76 5.45 -11.36
N SER A 64 -1.38 4.83 -12.36
CA SER A 64 -1.46 3.37 -12.54
C SER A 64 -0.32 2.80 -13.38
N GLU A 65 0.61 3.63 -13.87
CA GLU A 65 1.68 3.17 -14.74
C GLU A 65 2.75 2.41 -13.94
N THR A 66 2.98 1.16 -14.32
CA THR A 66 3.86 0.24 -13.56
C THR A 66 4.93 -0.43 -14.42
N SER A 67 4.92 -0.20 -15.75
CA SER A 67 5.88 -0.81 -16.68
C SER A 67 6.82 0.22 -17.28
N ASP A 68 7.98 -0.26 -17.73
CA ASP A 68 8.83 0.50 -18.63
C ASP A 68 8.03 0.93 -19.85
N LYS A 69 8.26 2.18 -20.28
CA LYS A 69 7.70 2.71 -21.51
C LYS A 69 8.77 3.31 -22.37
N SER A 70 8.66 3.02 -23.66
CA SER A 70 9.54 3.55 -24.68
C SER A 70 8.94 4.79 -25.33
N PHE A 71 9.78 5.78 -25.57
CA PHE A 71 9.51 6.90 -26.46
C PHE A 71 9.86 6.48 -27.90
N ASN A 72 9.08 6.95 -28.86
CA ASN A 72 9.32 6.65 -30.28
C ASN A 72 9.26 7.93 -31.11
N GLY A 73 10.40 8.59 -31.23
CA GLY A 73 10.54 9.84 -31.97
C GLY A 73 11.26 9.71 -33.30
N THR A 74 11.05 10.68 -34.16
CA THR A 74 11.70 10.86 -35.46
C THR A 74 12.30 12.27 -35.54
N ALA A 75 13.56 12.35 -35.97
CA ALA A 75 14.17 13.59 -36.43
C ALA A 75 14.21 13.60 -37.96
N SER A 76 13.90 14.75 -38.57
CA SER A 76 13.94 14.95 -40.02
C SER A 76 14.86 16.12 -40.35
N SER A 77 15.80 15.92 -41.27
CA SER A 77 16.66 16.98 -41.81
C SER A 77 16.60 16.94 -43.34
N ASP A 78 16.22 18.05 -43.96
CA ASP A 78 16.01 18.17 -45.42
C ASP A 78 15.17 17.03 -46.04
N GLY A 79 14.18 16.54 -45.29
CA GLY A 79 13.28 15.46 -45.70
C GLY A 79 13.80 14.04 -45.47
N ALA A 80 15.05 13.87 -45.00
CA ALA A 80 15.57 12.58 -44.57
C ALA A 80 15.24 12.33 -43.09
N ASN A 81 14.62 11.18 -42.80
CA ASN A 81 14.18 10.82 -41.46
C ASN A 81 15.12 9.83 -40.78
N ILE A 82 15.41 10.05 -39.51
CA ILE A 82 16.09 9.10 -38.63
C ILE A 82 15.29 8.92 -37.33
N PRO A 83 15.30 7.72 -36.73
CA PRO A 83 14.80 7.58 -35.37
C PRO A 83 15.65 8.43 -34.42
N ILE A 84 15.04 9.00 -33.40
CA ILE A 84 15.83 9.64 -32.32
C ILE A 84 16.64 8.51 -31.63
N GLY A 85 17.95 8.73 -31.39
CA GLY A 85 18.89 7.81 -30.69
C GLY A 85 19.41 8.32 -29.31
N GLY A 86 19.69 7.46 -28.31
CA GLY A 86 19.78 7.82 -26.88
C GLY A 86 18.97 6.93 -25.90
N ASN A 87 18.72 7.40 -24.68
CA ASN A 87 17.89 6.68 -23.69
C ASN A 87 16.41 6.87 -23.99
N TYR A 88 15.73 5.83 -24.48
CA TYR A 88 14.30 5.86 -24.87
C TYR A 88 13.34 5.31 -23.83
N VAL A 89 13.84 4.72 -22.75
CA VAL A 89 13.01 4.18 -21.68
C VAL A 89 12.95 5.21 -20.58
N SER A 90 11.75 5.66 -20.20
CA SER A 90 11.57 6.32 -18.90
C SER A 90 11.61 5.25 -17.82
N SER A 91 12.79 4.71 -17.56
CA SER A 91 13.05 3.94 -16.35
C SER A 91 13.14 4.94 -15.21
N ARG A 92 12.07 5.04 -14.43
CA ARG A 92 12.17 5.53 -13.07
C ARG A 92 11.59 4.49 -12.14
N CYS A 93 12.46 3.61 -11.67
CA CYS A 93 12.58 3.42 -10.24
C CYS A 93 14.06 3.54 -9.91
N LEU A 94 14.41 4.74 -9.42
CA LEU A 94 15.60 5.00 -8.62
C LEU A 94 15.66 3.99 -7.46
N ASN A 95 16.80 4.00 -6.80
CA ASN A 95 17.03 3.42 -5.48
C ASN A 95 15.76 3.49 -4.61
N HIS A 96 15.55 2.47 -3.77
CA HIS A 96 14.51 2.49 -2.75
C HIS A 96 14.52 3.86 -2.03
N PRO A 97 13.37 4.51 -1.73
CA PRO A 97 13.35 5.88 -1.18
C PRO A 97 14.13 6.10 0.13
N ALA A 98 14.51 5.02 0.81
CA ALA A 98 15.38 5.05 1.99
C ALA A 98 16.88 5.16 1.64
N ASP A 99 17.29 4.76 0.44
CA ASP A 99 18.66 4.81 -0.09
C ASP A 99 18.92 6.20 -0.70
N LEU A 100 19.68 7.01 0.02
CA LEU A 100 19.88 8.44 -0.25
C LEU A 100 21.34 8.85 -0.33
N THR A 101 22.22 8.25 0.48
CA THR A 101 23.60 8.75 0.61
C THR A 101 24.59 7.66 1.06
N PRO A 102 25.40 7.13 0.13
CA PRO A 102 25.31 7.29 -1.33
C PRO A 102 24.09 6.56 -1.90
N MET A 103 23.61 7.05 -3.05
CA MET A 103 22.58 6.39 -3.84
C MET A 103 23.16 5.19 -4.60
N ASP A 104 23.33 4.04 -3.95
CA ASP A 104 24.20 2.95 -4.42
C ASP A 104 23.55 1.57 -4.55
N PHE A 105 22.22 1.48 -4.45
CA PHE A 105 21.46 0.22 -4.45
C PHE A 105 21.80 -0.69 -3.26
N SER A 106 22.24 -0.09 -2.17
CA SER A 106 22.43 -0.74 -0.88
C SER A 106 21.73 0.07 0.19
N LEU A 107 20.98 -0.59 1.07
CA LEU A 107 20.45 0.09 2.26
C LEU A 107 21.45 -0.05 3.38
N SER A 108 22.01 1.06 3.84
CA SER A 108 22.80 1.10 5.07
C SER A 108 21.90 1.09 6.32
N ILE A 109 22.48 0.74 7.47
CA ILE A 109 21.75 0.83 8.75
C ILE A 109 21.33 2.26 9.09
N SER A 110 22.13 3.27 8.72
CA SER A 110 21.79 4.68 8.92
C SER A 110 20.55 5.08 8.13
N GLU A 111 20.45 4.63 6.88
CA GLU A 111 19.30 4.90 6.03
C GLU A 111 18.04 4.21 6.53
N LEU A 112 18.15 2.92 6.87
CA LEU A 112 17.04 2.15 7.41
C LEU A 112 16.50 2.77 8.72
N THR A 113 17.40 3.15 9.63
CA THR A 113 17.01 3.71 10.92
C THR A 113 16.41 5.11 10.77
N ALA A 114 16.93 5.94 9.87
CA ALA A 114 16.33 7.24 9.56
C ALA A 114 14.95 7.09 8.92
N TYR A 115 14.80 6.19 7.93
CA TYR A 115 13.52 5.92 7.27
C TYR A 115 12.48 5.35 8.23
N GLY A 116 12.89 4.39 9.06
CA GLY A 116 12.05 3.79 10.11
C GLY A 116 11.60 4.82 11.16
N ALA A 117 12.49 5.72 11.58
CA ALA A 117 12.15 6.78 12.53
C ALA A 117 11.16 7.79 11.93
N ALA A 118 11.36 8.18 10.67
CA ALA A 118 10.45 9.08 9.96
C ALA A 118 9.06 8.46 9.80
N TRP A 119 8.96 7.19 9.38
CA TRP A 119 7.69 6.47 9.30
C TRP A 119 7.01 6.40 10.67
N LYS A 120 7.74 5.97 11.71
CA LYS A 120 7.19 5.74 13.05
C LYS A 120 6.62 7.02 13.67
N SER A 121 7.31 8.14 13.49
CA SER A 121 6.90 9.47 13.98
C SER A 121 5.92 10.21 13.05
N GLY A 122 5.69 9.72 11.84
CA GLY A 122 4.90 10.43 10.82
C GLY A 122 5.59 11.68 10.26
N ALA A 123 6.91 11.77 10.37
CA ALA A 123 7.69 12.89 9.86
C ALA A 123 7.74 12.88 8.33
N ASN A 124 7.88 14.07 7.74
CA ASN A 124 8.10 14.22 6.30
C ASN A 124 9.41 13.54 5.87
N TRP A 125 9.39 12.84 4.75
CA TRP A 125 10.58 12.30 4.10
C TRP A 125 11.01 13.17 2.91
N THR A 126 12.31 13.22 2.64
CA THR A 126 12.91 14.10 1.62
C THR A 126 12.58 13.69 0.19
N VAL A 127 12.33 12.40 -0.02
CA VAL A 127 11.98 11.81 -1.32
C VAL A 127 10.61 11.13 -1.20
N PRO A 128 9.71 11.26 -2.19
CA PRO A 128 8.43 10.55 -2.14
C PRO A 128 8.63 9.02 -2.14
N PRO A 129 7.64 8.25 -1.63
CA PRO A 129 6.35 8.70 -1.13
C PRO A 129 6.44 9.36 0.27
N ASN A 130 5.66 10.43 0.45
CA ASN A 130 5.55 11.18 1.69
C ASN A 130 4.07 11.52 1.96
N PRO A 131 3.43 11.01 3.04
CA PRO A 131 4.02 10.23 4.13
C PRO A 131 4.52 8.85 3.66
N ILE A 132 5.48 8.28 4.40
CA ILE A 132 6.04 6.96 4.11
C ILE A 132 4.93 5.90 4.28
N PRO A 133 4.59 5.11 3.24
CA PRO A 133 3.64 4.02 3.36
C PRO A 133 4.21 2.85 4.17
N VAL A 134 3.33 2.10 4.84
CA VAL A 134 3.71 0.98 5.72
C VAL A 134 4.42 -0.15 4.97
N GLU A 135 4.07 -0.39 3.71
CA GLU A 135 4.76 -1.36 2.85
C GLU A 135 6.15 -0.92 2.41
N TYR A 136 6.40 0.39 2.30
CA TYR A 136 7.72 0.89 1.91
C TYR A 136 8.73 0.72 3.04
N VAL A 137 8.35 1.08 4.27
CA VAL A 137 9.25 0.90 5.42
C VAL A 137 9.51 -0.59 5.69
N SER A 138 8.50 -1.45 5.47
CA SER A 138 8.67 -2.89 5.66
C SER A 138 9.51 -3.52 4.56
N ARG A 139 9.44 -2.99 3.33
CA ARG A 139 10.36 -3.41 2.27
C ARG A 139 11.79 -2.98 2.56
N ALA A 140 12.01 -1.74 3.02
CA ALA A 140 13.34 -1.24 3.38
C ALA A 140 14.02 -2.16 4.41
N GLY A 141 13.30 -2.54 5.47
CA GLY A 141 13.86 -3.42 6.50
C GLY A 141 14.13 -4.83 6.00
N ALA A 142 13.30 -5.35 5.10
CA ALA A 142 13.54 -6.66 4.49
C ALA A 142 14.75 -6.66 3.55
N LEU A 143 14.94 -5.59 2.76
CA LEU A 143 16.11 -5.41 1.91
C LEU A 143 17.39 -5.33 2.73
N TRP A 144 17.41 -4.52 3.78
CA TRP A 144 18.54 -4.45 4.71
C TRP A 144 18.86 -5.83 5.31
N LYS A 145 17.85 -6.51 5.88
CA LYS A 145 18.02 -7.82 6.50
C LYS A 145 18.40 -8.94 5.51
N GLY A 146 18.04 -8.78 4.24
CA GLY A 146 18.38 -9.70 3.15
C GLY A 146 19.79 -9.53 2.57
N GLY A 147 20.63 -8.69 3.18
CA GLY A 147 22.02 -8.47 2.76
C GLY A 147 22.29 -7.10 2.14
N GLU A 148 21.44 -6.11 2.44
CA GLU A 148 21.60 -4.68 2.12
C GLU A 148 21.51 -4.33 0.62
N THR A 149 22.25 -5.03 -0.23
CA THR A 149 22.26 -4.82 -1.68
C THR A 149 21.00 -5.38 -2.33
N TYR A 150 20.40 -4.56 -3.19
CA TYR A 150 19.19 -4.90 -3.91
C TYR A 150 19.29 -4.48 -5.37
N LYS A 151 18.31 -4.93 -6.15
CA LYS A 151 18.14 -4.57 -7.55
C LYS A 151 16.67 -4.35 -7.81
N PHE A 152 16.39 -3.67 -8.92
CA PHE A 152 15.06 -3.65 -9.48
C PHE A 152 14.75 -4.96 -10.20
N ASP A 153 13.54 -5.47 -9.98
CA ASP A 153 12.95 -6.61 -10.68
C ASP A 153 11.49 -6.30 -11.00
N SER A 154 11.22 -6.00 -12.27
CA SER A 154 9.87 -5.70 -12.76
C SER A 154 8.90 -6.89 -12.65
N THR A 155 9.40 -8.11 -12.51
CA THR A 155 8.57 -9.31 -12.38
C THR A 155 8.10 -9.55 -10.95
N ALA A 156 8.68 -8.84 -9.97
CA ALA A 156 8.34 -8.97 -8.55
C ALA A 156 7.08 -8.17 -8.14
N GLY A 157 6.49 -7.40 -9.05
CA GLY A 157 5.30 -6.57 -8.81
C GLY A 157 5.62 -5.07 -8.77
N GLY A 158 4.59 -4.25 -8.55
CA GLY A 158 4.74 -2.79 -8.41
C GLY A 158 5.51 -2.41 -7.13
N ALA A 159 5.91 -1.15 -7.02
CA ALA A 159 6.55 -0.65 -5.81
C ALA A 159 5.64 -0.85 -4.57
N PRO A 160 6.18 -1.32 -3.43
CA PRO A 160 7.61 -1.48 -3.17
C PRO A 160 8.18 -2.88 -3.50
N LEU A 161 7.38 -3.81 -4.02
CA LEU A 161 7.81 -5.20 -4.27
C LEU A 161 8.85 -5.33 -5.38
N CYS A 162 8.96 -4.33 -6.27
CA CYS A 162 9.95 -4.30 -7.36
C CYS A 162 11.41 -4.23 -6.88
N TRP A 163 11.71 -3.80 -5.65
CA TRP A 163 13.08 -3.78 -5.13
C TRP A 163 13.40 -5.11 -4.45
N VAL A 164 14.19 -5.99 -5.06
CA VAL A 164 14.49 -7.34 -4.54
C VAL A 164 15.95 -7.45 -4.13
N ASN A 165 16.26 -8.22 -3.09
CA ASN A 165 17.66 -8.53 -2.76
C ASN A 165 18.37 -9.23 -3.91
N THR A 166 19.66 -8.95 -4.09
CA THR A 166 20.49 -9.61 -5.11
C THR A 166 20.78 -11.08 -4.75
N TYR A 167 20.81 -11.40 -3.46
CA TYR A 167 20.85 -12.76 -2.94
C TYR A 167 19.48 -13.19 -2.41
N MET A 168 18.86 -14.16 -3.09
CA MET A 168 17.64 -14.81 -2.61
C MET A 168 18.03 -15.99 -1.71
N ALA A 169 17.62 -15.97 -0.44
CA ALA A 169 17.54 -17.22 0.32
C ALA A 169 16.47 -18.12 -0.31
N ALA A 170 16.71 -19.44 -0.33
CA ALA A 170 15.79 -20.40 -0.94
C ALA A 170 14.37 -20.27 -0.34
N ARG A 171 13.36 -20.21 -1.22
CA ARG A 171 11.94 -20.18 -0.80
C ARG A 171 11.55 -21.54 -0.24
N SER A 172 10.93 -21.55 0.95
CA SER A 172 10.24 -22.73 1.47
C SER A 172 8.95 -22.98 0.67
N LEU A 173 8.68 -24.24 0.29
CA LEU A 173 7.49 -24.66 -0.46
C LEU A 173 6.25 -24.86 0.41
N ARG A 174 6.35 -24.58 1.72
CA ARG A 174 5.21 -24.53 2.64
C ARG A 174 5.38 -23.31 3.53
N SER A 175 4.62 -22.25 3.27
CA SER A 175 4.52 -21.11 4.18
C SER A 175 3.07 -20.95 4.60
N GLN A 176 2.82 -20.98 5.90
CA GLN A 176 1.58 -20.44 6.46
C GLN A 176 1.47 -18.97 6.06
N GLU A 177 0.27 -18.49 5.71
CA GLU A 177 0.09 -17.07 5.37
C GLU A 177 0.25 -16.19 6.62
N SER A 178 0.78 -14.98 6.41
CA SER A 178 0.87 -14.00 7.50
C SER A 178 -0.52 -13.46 7.83
N SER A 179 -0.81 -13.21 9.10
CA SER A 179 -2.11 -12.72 9.54
C SER A 179 -2.00 -11.67 10.63
N ALA A 180 -3.03 -10.83 10.74
CA ALA A 180 -3.20 -9.90 11.84
C ALA A 180 -4.68 -9.81 12.22
N THR A 181 -4.97 -9.94 13.52
CA THR A 181 -6.31 -9.80 14.08
C THR A 181 -6.30 -8.82 15.24
N ARG A 182 -7.36 -8.05 15.39
CA ARG A 182 -7.57 -7.07 16.44
C ARG A 182 -8.68 -7.55 17.36
N GLN A 183 -8.48 -7.40 18.66
CA GLN A 183 -9.49 -7.55 19.68
C GLN A 183 -9.71 -6.23 20.44
N LEU A 184 -10.96 -5.92 20.76
CA LEU A 184 -11.36 -4.71 21.49
C LEU A 184 -12.02 -5.08 22.82
N THR A 185 -11.32 -4.87 23.93
CA THR A 185 -11.85 -5.14 25.27
C THR A 185 -12.25 -3.84 25.94
N SER A 186 -13.56 -3.66 26.24
CA SER A 186 -14.01 -2.52 27.04
C SER A 186 -13.44 -2.62 28.46
N THR A 187 -12.99 -1.48 28.96
CA THR A 187 -12.59 -1.28 30.36
C THR A 187 -13.47 -0.19 30.98
N ALA A 188 -13.24 0.18 32.24
CA ALA A 188 -13.99 1.26 32.89
C ALA A 188 -13.79 2.61 32.18
N ASP A 189 -14.68 3.57 32.45
CA ASP A 189 -14.53 4.98 32.05
C ASP A 189 -14.40 5.24 30.53
N ASN A 190 -15.22 4.55 29.71
CA ASN A 190 -15.23 4.66 28.24
C ASN A 190 -13.84 4.47 27.60
N THR A 191 -13.03 3.61 28.21
CA THR A 191 -11.71 3.23 27.73
C THR A 191 -11.77 1.83 27.13
N PHE A 192 -11.12 1.60 25.99
CA PHE A 192 -10.98 0.29 25.38
C PHE A 192 -9.50 -0.07 25.29
N THR A 193 -9.17 -1.32 25.62
CA THR A 193 -7.89 -1.90 25.27
C THR A 193 -8.00 -2.52 23.87
N VAL A 194 -7.17 -2.04 22.95
CA VAL A 194 -7.00 -2.61 21.62
C VAL A 194 -5.82 -3.59 21.69
N SER A 195 -6.06 -4.85 21.37
CA SER A 195 -5.01 -5.88 21.26
C SER A 195 -4.90 -6.34 19.82
N ILE A 196 -3.71 -6.36 19.24
CA ILE A 196 -3.47 -6.80 17.86
C ILE A 196 -2.55 -8.02 17.89
N SER A 197 -3.09 -9.19 17.58
CA SER A 197 -2.34 -10.43 17.42
C SER A 197 -1.82 -10.50 15.98
N VAL A 198 -0.50 -10.55 15.83
CA VAL A 198 0.19 -10.61 14.54
C VAL A 198 0.96 -11.91 14.45
N SER A 199 0.77 -12.66 13.37
CA SER A 199 1.45 -13.93 13.10
C SER A 199 2.11 -13.87 11.72
N PRO A 200 3.42 -13.52 11.64
CA PRO A 200 4.17 -13.58 10.39
C PRO A 200 4.34 -15.02 9.90
N ALA A 201 4.44 -15.20 8.58
CA ALA A 201 4.91 -16.45 8.00
C ALA A 201 6.38 -16.71 8.33
N GLU A 202 6.81 -17.97 8.37
CA GLU A 202 8.20 -18.35 8.68
C GLU A 202 9.23 -17.68 7.74
N THR A 203 8.83 -17.43 6.49
CA THR A 203 9.66 -16.81 5.44
C THR A 203 9.75 -15.30 5.54
N VAL A 204 8.98 -14.65 6.41
CA VAL A 204 8.97 -13.20 6.55
C VAL A 204 10.17 -12.76 7.39
N PRO A 205 11.11 -11.97 6.85
CA PRO A 205 12.28 -11.55 7.62
C PRO A 205 11.94 -10.48 8.66
N MET A 206 10.90 -9.69 8.44
CA MET A 206 10.48 -8.59 9.31
C MET A 206 9.04 -8.17 9.06
N TYR A 207 8.42 -7.53 10.03
CA TYR A 207 7.10 -6.90 9.88
C TYR A 207 6.94 -5.61 10.67
N VAL A 208 5.92 -4.84 10.30
CA VAL A 208 5.44 -3.63 10.98
C VAL A 208 3.93 -3.65 11.05
N VAL A 209 3.38 -2.86 11.98
CA VAL A 209 1.94 -2.67 12.09
C VAL A 209 1.64 -1.19 12.13
N GLU A 210 0.72 -0.75 11.28
CA GLU A 210 0.13 0.58 11.30
C GLU A 210 -1.35 0.45 11.54
N ASP A 211 -1.86 1.17 12.54
CA ASP A 211 -3.25 1.07 12.92
C ASP A 211 -3.92 2.44 12.90
N GLN A 212 -4.97 2.59 12.09
CA GLN A 212 -5.70 3.84 11.94
C GLN A 212 -6.87 3.88 12.93
N LEU A 213 -6.87 4.93 13.76
CA LEU A 213 -7.97 5.27 14.65
C LEU A 213 -8.94 6.25 13.99
N PRO A 214 -10.22 6.24 14.39
CA PRO A 214 -11.14 7.31 14.06
C PRO A 214 -10.79 8.58 14.83
N ALA A 215 -11.18 9.75 14.29
CA ALA A 215 -11.03 11.02 14.98
C ALA A 215 -11.82 11.04 16.30
N GLY A 216 -11.36 11.84 17.27
CA GLY A 216 -12.03 12.00 18.57
C GLY A 216 -11.66 10.95 19.63
N TRP A 217 -10.60 10.19 19.41
CA TRP A 217 -10.06 9.22 20.38
C TRP A 217 -8.63 9.58 20.77
N ASP A 218 -8.37 9.58 22.07
CA ASP A 218 -7.02 9.68 22.63
C ASP A 218 -6.40 8.29 22.77
N VAL A 219 -5.07 8.21 22.63
CA VAL A 219 -4.28 6.97 22.75
C VAL A 219 -3.29 7.05 23.90
N PHE A 220 -3.18 5.97 24.67
CA PHE A 220 -2.22 5.84 25.77
C PHE A 220 -1.83 4.37 25.99
N ASN A 221 -0.86 4.12 26.87
CA ASN A 221 -0.39 2.78 27.24
C ASN A 221 -0.04 1.89 26.03
N VAL A 222 0.70 2.44 25.08
CA VAL A 222 1.13 1.73 23.87
C VAL A 222 2.27 0.76 24.21
N SER A 223 2.10 -0.54 23.91
CA SER A 223 3.10 -1.58 24.15
C SER A 223 4.20 -1.61 23.09
N ASP A 224 5.21 -2.48 23.29
CA ASP A 224 6.23 -2.81 22.27
C ASP A 224 6.94 -1.60 21.65
N ASN A 225 7.08 -0.54 22.44
CA ASN A 225 7.62 0.75 22.01
C ASN A 225 6.87 1.33 20.79
N GLY A 226 5.58 1.06 20.66
CA GLY A 226 4.74 1.67 19.65
C GLY A 226 4.61 3.17 19.87
N GLN A 227 4.32 3.91 18.80
CA GLN A 227 4.13 5.36 18.85
C GLN A 227 2.78 5.75 18.27
N PHE A 228 2.10 6.65 18.95
CA PHE A 228 0.91 7.32 18.45
C PHE A 228 1.29 8.64 17.79
N ASP A 229 0.91 8.80 16.53
CA ASP A 229 0.97 10.05 15.80
C ASP A 229 -0.41 10.71 15.82
N ALA A 230 -0.57 11.70 16.70
CA ALA A 230 -1.82 12.43 16.89
C ALA A 230 -2.27 13.22 15.65
N LYS A 231 -1.36 13.56 14.72
CA LYS A 231 -1.73 14.30 13.50
C LYS A 231 -2.40 13.40 12.48
N SER A 232 -1.91 12.17 12.32
CA SER A 232 -2.47 11.19 11.39
C SER A 232 -3.46 10.22 12.04
N HIS A 233 -3.63 10.28 13.36
CA HIS A 233 -4.43 9.33 14.16
C HIS A 233 -4.00 7.87 13.94
N LYS A 234 -2.68 7.64 13.86
CA LYS A 234 -2.11 6.32 13.62
C LYS A 234 -1.25 5.86 14.79
N VAL A 235 -1.40 4.59 15.16
CA VAL A 235 -0.48 3.91 16.07
C VAL A 235 0.43 2.99 15.25
N ARG A 236 1.74 3.12 15.43
CA ARG A 236 2.76 2.39 14.66
C ARG A 236 3.64 1.54 15.57
N PHE A 237 3.75 0.26 15.24
CA PHE A 237 4.60 -0.71 15.94
C PHE A 237 5.67 -1.28 15.00
N GLY A 238 6.83 -1.60 15.57
CA GLY A 238 8.01 -2.07 14.84
C GLY A 238 9.08 -0.97 14.67
N LEU A 239 10.11 -1.17 13.84
CA LEU A 239 10.38 -2.30 12.94
C LEU A 239 10.71 -3.60 13.70
N PHE A 240 9.92 -4.67 13.54
CA PHE A 240 10.22 -5.97 14.13
C PHE A 240 11.10 -6.80 13.18
N MET A 241 12.39 -6.93 13.49
CA MET A 241 13.39 -7.58 12.64
C MET A 241 13.44 -9.11 12.85
N ASP A 242 12.29 -9.76 12.91
CA ASP A 242 12.13 -11.21 13.05
C ASP A 242 10.74 -11.64 12.56
N ASN A 243 10.45 -12.93 12.68
CA ASN A 243 9.17 -13.56 12.33
C ASN A 243 8.36 -14.02 13.55
N GLN A 244 8.66 -13.52 14.75
CA GLN A 244 8.02 -13.98 15.97
C GLN A 244 6.58 -13.44 16.05
N PRO A 245 5.58 -14.32 16.33
CA PRO A 245 4.23 -13.86 16.65
C PRO A 245 4.23 -12.92 17.86
N ARG A 246 3.43 -11.86 17.80
CA ARG A 246 3.30 -10.87 18.89
C ARG A 246 1.85 -10.50 19.13
N THR A 247 1.56 -10.12 20.37
CA THR A 247 0.33 -9.39 20.72
C THR A 247 0.71 -7.98 21.10
N LEU A 248 0.38 -7.02 20.24
CA LEU A 248 0.60 -5.60 20.44
C LEU A 248 -0.62 -5.01 21.12
N SER A 249 -0.48 -3.93 21.88
CA SER A 249 -1.62 -3.31 22.54
C SER A 249 -1.47 -1.81 22.72
N TYR A 250 -2.61 -1.14 22.80
CA TYR A 250 -2.74 0.24 23.25
C TYR A 250 -4.14 0.47 23.81
N GLN A 251 -4.31 1.55 24.56
CA GLN A 251 -5.62 1.94 25.09
C GLN A 251 -6.14 3.17 24.38
N VAL A 252 -7.45 3.22 24.18
CA VAL A 252 -8.16 4.34 23.58
C VAL A 252 -9.24 4.85 24.51
N LYS A 253 -9.42 6.17 24.58
CA LYS A 253 -10.52 6.79 25.32
C LYS A 253 -11.24 7.80 24.45
N SER A 254 -12.57 7.74 24.49
CA SER A 254 -13.42 8.65 23.71
C SER A 254 -13.39 10.06 24.31
N LEU A 255 -13.06 11.06 23.48
CA LEU A 255 -13.05 12.47 23.89
C LEU A 255 -14.46 13.06 23.98
N SER A 256 -15.41 12.52 23.20
CA SER A 256 -16.81 12.97 23.17
C SER A 256 -17.72 12.21 24.14
N GLY A 257 -17.18 11.23 24.87
CA GLY A 257 -17.98 10.31 25.68
C GLY A 257 -18.80 9.31 24.84
N ALA A 258 -18.49 9.17 23.55
CA ALA A 258 -19.10 8.16 22.69
C ALA A 258 -19.00 6.76 23.33
N THR A 259 -20.13 6.07 23.37
CA THR A 259 -20.26 4.70 23.89
C THR A 259 -20.10 3.64 22.80
N ASP A 260 -20.18 4.04 21.53
CA ASP A 260 -20.05 3.15 20.39
C ASP A 260 -18.58 2.75 20.19
N ALA A 261 -18.36 1.49 19.82
CA ALA A 261 -17.01 0.97 19.59
C ALA A 261 -16.33 1.72 18.43
N PRO A 262 -15.05 2.14 18.58
CA PRO A 262 -14.32 2.80 17.50
C PRO A 262 -14.17 1.88 16.28
N VAL A 263 -14.30 2.46 15.09
CA VAL A 263 -14.04 1.77 13.82
C VAL A 263 -12.58 1.98 13.44
N PHE A 264 -11.83 0.89 13.34
CA PHE A 264 -10.40 0.94 13.00
C PHE A 264 -10.15 0.43 11.59
N SER A 265 -9.06 0.91 10.99
CA SER A 265 -8.57 0.43 9.70
C SER A 265 -7.06 0.24 9.74
N GLY A 266 -6.61 -0.88 10.29
CA GLY A 266 -5.18 -1.18 10.40
C GLY A 266 -4.64 -2.11 9.32
N ILE A 267 -3.33 -2.02 9.10
CA ILE A 267 -2.53 -2.85 8.20
C ILE A 267 -1.33 -3.41 8.97
N ALA A 268 -1.09 -4.71 8.84
CA ALA A 268 0.20 -5.30 9.12
C ALA A 268 0.95 -5.51 7.80
N SER A 269 2.20 -5.08 7.71
CA SER A 269 3.01 -5.23 6.50
C SER A 269 4.18 -6.16 6.72
N PHE A 270 4.28 -7.18 5.88
CA PHE A 270 5.24 -8.26 5.94
C PHE A 270 6.10 -8.21 4.67
N ASN A 271 7.34 -7.71 4.76
CA ASN A 271 8.25 -7.56 3.60
C ASN A 271 7.60 -6.87 2.37
N GLY A 272 6.95 -5.74 2.60
CA GLY A 272 6.25 -4.96 1.57
C GLY A 272 4.89 -5.50 1.14
N VAL A 273 4.42 -6.61 1.73
CA VAL A 273 3.08 -7.16 1.47
C VAL A 273 2.15 -6.80 2.61
N ASN A 274 1.07 -6.09 2.29
CA ASN A 274 0.07 -5.65 3.27
C ASN A 274 -0.99 -6.72 3.52
N VAL A 275 -1.32 -6.90 4.78
CA VAL A 275 -2.46 -7.69 5.27
C VAL A 275 -3.31 -6.78 6.13
N ARG A 276 -4.62 -6.77 5.89
CA ARG A 276 -5.57 -5.99 6.69
C ARG A 276 -5.68 -6.61 8.09
N ILE A 277 -5.73 -5.75 9.11
CA ILE A 277 -5.98 -6.20 10.48
C ILE A 277 -7.48 -6.45 10.62
N ASN A 278 -7.86 -7.73 10.70
CA ASN A 278 -9.25 -8.13 10.85
C ASN A 278 -9.73 -7.87 12.28
N SER A 279 -10.90 -7.25 12.44
CA SER A 279 -11.43 -6.94 13.79
C SER A 279 -12.29 -8.09 14.30
N LEU A 280 -11.79 -8.77 15.32
CA LEU A 280 -12.54 -9.68 16.19
C LEU A 280 -13.11 -8.80 17.33
N ARG A 281 -14.41 -8.51 17.36
CA ARG A 281 -14.98 -7.82 18.54
C ARG A 281 -14.77 -8.73 19.74
N GLY A 282 -14.13 -8.23 20.80
CA GLY A 282 -13.84 -9.03 22.00
C GLY A 282 -13.85 -8.20 23.26
N GLY A 283 -15.04 -7.71 23.63
CA GLY A 283 -15.39 -7.61 25.05
C GLY A 283 -15.79 -9.00 25.57
N PRO A 284 -16.25 -9.15 26.83
CA PRO A 284 -17.02 -10.34 27.19
C PRO A 284 -18.20 -10.38 26.23
N LEU A 285 -18.10 -11.25 25.23
CA LEU A 285 -19.16 -11.41 24.26
C LEU A 285 -20.26 -12.09 25.05
N ASN A 286 -21.27 -11.31 25.44
CA ASN A 286 -22.63 -11.82 25.37
C ASN A 286 -22.89 -12.13 23.90
N PHE A 287 -22.24 -13.18 23.39
CA PHE A 287 -22.63 -13.85 22.18
C PHE A 287 -24.04 -14.31 22.46
N VAL A 288 -25.00 -13.56 21.92
CA VAL A 288 -26.36 -14.02 21.89
C VAL A 288 -26.36 -15.07 20.79
N PRO A 289 -26.61 -16.36 21.09
CA PRO A 289 -26.71 -17.35 20.03
C PRO A 289 -27.69 -16.85 18.97
N GLY A 290 -27.35 -16.95 17.69
CA GLY A 290 -28.12 -16.37 16.59
C GLY A 290 -27.83 -14.90 16.22
N ASP A 291 -26.91 -14.19 16.87
CA ASP A 291 -26.37 -12.91 16.37
C ASP A 291 -25.23 -13.17 15.38
N ILE A 292 -25.52 -13.06 14.08
CA ILE A 292 -24.60 -13.42 12.98
C ILE A 292 -23.94 -12.17 12.39
N ASP A 293 -24.65 -11.04 12.40
CA ASP A 293 -24.14 -9.78 11.84
C ASP A 293 -23.26 -8.99 12.83
N GLY A 294 -23.17 -9.46 14.09
CA GLY A 294 -22.31 -8.89 15.12
C GLY A 294 -22.85 -7.61 15.73
N LYS A 295 -24.13 -7.30 15.50
CA LYS A 295 -24.87 -6.21 16.14
C LYS A 295 -25.70 -6.79 17.28
N ILE A 296 -25.72 -6.07 18.41
CA ILE A 296 -26.46 -6.50 19.61
C ILE A 296 -27.94 -6.79 19.26
N GLY A 297 -28.31 -8.08 19.25
CA GLY A 297 -29.70 -8.55 19.06
C GLY A 297 -29.82 -9.79 18.16
N ILE A 298 -31.00 -10.42 18.14
CA ILE A 298 -31.36 -11.43 17.14
C ILE A 298 -32.43 -10.81 16.24
N THR A 299 -32.09 -10.58 14.97
CA THR A 299 -32.93 -9.85 14.03
C THR A 299 -33.08 -10.59 12.70
N LEU A 300 -33.97 -10.11 11.83
CA LEU A 300 -34.08 -10.63 10.46
C LEU A 300 -32.78 -10.46 9.65
N SER A 301 -31.92 -9.51 10.00
CA SER A 301 -30.59 -9.33 9.38
C SER A 301 -29.74 -10.59 9.56
N ASP A 302 -29.76 -11.15 10.77
CA ASP A 302 -29.05 -12.38 11.12
C ASP A 302 -29.60 -13.59 10.37
N ALA A 303 -30.93 -13.67 10.24
CA ALA A 303 -31.59 -14.74 9.49
C ALA A 303 -31.22 -14.69 8.00
N ILE A 304 -31.13 -13.49 7.43
CA ILE A 304 -30.73 -13.31 6.02
C ILE A 304 -29.28 -13.75 5.82
N LEU A 305 -28.36 -13.39 6.72
CA LEU A 305 -26.97 -13.83 6.64
C LEU A 305 -26.85 -15.36 6.75
N ALA A 306 -27.56 -16.00 7.68
CA ALA A 306 -27.58 -17.46 7.78
C ALA A 306 -28.06 -18.12 6.47
N LEU A 307 -29.13 -17.59 5.88
CA LEU A 307 -29.69 -18.10 4.63
C LEU A 307 -28.78 -17.85 3.43
N GLN A 308 -28.03 -16.74 3.41
CA GLN A 308 -27.02 -16.47 2.38
C GLN A 308 -25.88 -17.50 2.43
N VAL A 309 -25.38 -17.82 3.64
CA VAL A 309 -24.37 -18.87 3.83
C VAL A 309 -24.89 -20.23 3.36
N LEU A 310 -26.15 -20.59 3.70
CA LEU A 310 -26.80 -21.81 3.23
C LEU A 310 -26.99 -21.85 1.71
N ALA A 311 -27.17 -20.69 1.08
CA ALA A 311 -27.26 -20.55 -0.37
C ALA A 311 -25.88 -20.58 -1.06
N GLY A 312 -24.79 -20.80 -0.32
CA GLY A 312 -23.42 -20.82 -0.85
C GLY A 312 -22.87 -19.43 -1.21
N MET A 313 -23.49 -18.36 -0.70
CA MET A 313 -22.99 -17.00 -0.84
C MET A 313 -21.93 -16.72 0.24
N MET A 314 -20.96 -15.86 -0.07
CA MET A 314 -19.94 -15.40 0.89
C MET A 314 -20.25 -13.96 1.32
N PRO A 315 -21.08 -13.75 2.35
CA PRO A 315 -21.38 -12.41 2.85
C PRO A 315 -20.16 -11.76 3.52
N GLU A 316 -20.12 -10.43 3.44
CA GLU A 316 -18.97 -9.59 3.81
C GLU A 316 -18.64 -9.61 5.32
N ILE A 317 -19.63 -9.93 6.16
CA ILE A 317 -19.50 -10.05 7.63
C ILE A 317 -20.30 -11.26 8.11
N VAL A 318 -19.63 -12.22 8.74
CA VAL A 318 -20.23 -13.34 9.48
C VAL A 318 -19.45 -13.53 10.76
N VAL A 319 -20.12 -13.39 11.90
CA VAL A 319 -19.50 -13.58 13.22
C VAL A 319 -19.84 -14.99 13.70
N THR A 320 -18.83 -15.83 13.94
CA THR A 320 -19.00 -17.19 14.49
C THR A 320 -19.50 -17.21 15.95
N GLY A 321 -19.62 -16.02 16.54
CA GLY A 321 -20.32 -15.78 17.81
C GLY A 321 -21.79 -16.16 17.82
N GLY A 322 -22.44 -16.13 16.66
CA GLY A 322 -23.83 -16.54 16.50
C GLY A 322 -24.03 -18.05 16.40
N ASP A 323 -22.95 -18.84 16.41
CA ASP A 323 -22.99 -20.31 16.35
C ASP A 323 -23.79 -20.88 17.54
N VAL A 324 -24.91 -21.51 17.21
CA VAL A 324 -25.87 -22.01 18.18
C VAL A 324 -25.47 -23.39 18.69
N ASN A 325 -24.89 -24.22 17.83
CA ASN A 325 -24.62 -25.63 18.12
C ASN A 325 -23.14 -25.90 18.50
N LYS A 326 -22.27 -24.87 18.42
CA LYS A 326 -20.84 -24.88 18.70
C LYS A 326 -20.01 -25.75 17.75
N ASP A 327 -20.46 -25.94 16.52
CA ASP A 327 -19.74 -26.69 15.49
C ASP A 327 -18.73 -25.85 14.69
N SER A 328 -18.56 -24.58 15.06
CA SER A 328 -17.71 -23.57 14.42
C SER A 328 -18.14 -23.21 12.99
N LYS A 329 -19.41 -23.44 12.63
CA LYS A 329 -20.00 -23.09 11.34
C LYS A 329 -21.28 -22.29 11.53
N ILE A 330 -21.73 -21.67 10.44
CA ILE A 330 -23.07 -21.10 10.33
C ILE A 330 -23.83 -21.95 9.32
N GLY A 331 -24.92 -22.55 9.78
CA GLY A 331 -25.71 -23.53 9.05
C GLY A 331 -27.21 -23.36 9.25
N LEU A 332 -27.92 -24.47 9.05
CA LEU A 332 -29.38 -24.50 9.11
C LEU A 332 -29.87 -24.32 10.55
N GLU A 333 -29.05 -24.76 11.49
CA GLU A 333 -29.23 -24.71 12.92
C GLU A 333 -29.35 -23.25 13.40
N GLU A 334 -28.47 -22.37 12.94
CA GLU A 334 -28.52 -20.94 13.25
C GLU A 334 -29.72 -20.28 12.58
N ALA A 335 -29.99 -20.56 11.30
CA ALA A 335 -31.14 -20.02 10.60
C ALA A 335 -32.47 -20.35 11.32
N ILE A 336 -32.64 -21.61 11.73
CA ILE A 336 -33.82 -22.07 12.48
C ILE A 336 -33.89 -21.39 13.86
N TYR A 337 -32.77 -21.32 14.58
CA TYR A 337 -32.72 -20.70 15.90
C TYR A 337 -33.18 -19.24 15.86
N ILE A 338 -32.66 -18.47 14.89
CA ILE A 338 -32.95 -17.06 14.70
C ILE A 338 -34.42 -16.86 14.37
N LEU A 339 -34.96 -17.63 13.41
CA LEU A 339 -36.37 -17.55 13.03
C LEU A 339 -37.31 -17.90 14.19
N GLN A 340 -36.96 -18.89 15.03
CA GLN A 340 -37.76 -19.24 16.20
C GLN A 340 -37.73 -18.16 17.29
N LYS A 341 -36.59 -17.50 17.49
CA LYS A 341 -36.46 -16.37 18.44
C LYS A 341 -37.26 -15.15 17.97
N ILE A 342 -37.17 -14.80 16.68
CA ILE A 342 -37.95 -13.69 16.09
C ILE A 342 -39.45 -13.97 16.13
N ALA A 343 -39.86 -15.21 15.88
CA ALA A 343 -41.26 -15.61 15.91
C ALA A 343 -41.82 -15.79 17.33
N GLY A 344 -41.01 -15.63 18.38
CA GLY A 344 -41.43 -15.85 19.77
C GLY A 344 -41.71 -17.32 20.11
N LEU A 345 -41.27 -18.25 19.27
CA LEU A 345 -41.46 -19.70 19.45
C LEU A 345 -40.40 -20.33 20.37
N ARG A 346 -39.31 -19.62 20.63
CA ARG A 346 -38.20 -20.04 21.50
C ARG A 346 -37.84 -18.90 22.46
N GLN A 347 -37.91 -19.16 23.76
CA GLN A 347 -37.53 -18.23 24.81
C GLN A 347 -36.03 -18.26 25.11
#